data_AF-A0AA95SUE0-F1
#
_entry.id   AF-A0AA95SUE0-F1
#
_cell.length_a   1.000
_cell.length_b   1.000
_cell.length_c   1.000
_cell.angle_alpha   90.00
_cell.angle_beta   90.00
_cell.angle_gamma   90.00
#
_symmetry.space_group_name_H-M   'P 1'
#
loop_
_entity.id
_entity.type
_entity.pdbx_description
1 polymer ?
#
loop_
_entity_poly.entity_id
_entity_poly.type
_entity_poly.pdbx_seq_one_letter_code
_entity_poly.pdbx_strand_id
1 'polypeptide(L)'
;MLLKRLGWMALLGCTLQALAQPGDPADAQARVPRAEVPKALGAYRRLDEAPATPWREANEQVLRSGGWRAYAREAAQPAAPASAASAASAASTASAPRGADSP
;
A
#
# COMPACT_ATOMS: atom_id res chain seq x y z
N MET A 1 32.90 -13.74 -28.82
CA MET A 1 33.66 -14.81 -28.14
C MET A 1 34.30 -14.18 -26.90
N LEU A 2 33.62 -14.15 -25.75
CA LEU A 2 33.40 -15.28 -24.85
C LEU A 2 34.69 -15.78 -24.16
N LEU A 3 35.28 -14.95 -23.30
CA LEU A 3 36.07 -15.43 -22.16
C LEU A 3 35.21 -15.24 -20.89
N LYS A 4 34.19 -16.08 -20.68
CA LYS A 4 34.28 -17.29 -19.85
C LYS A 4 35.02 -17.06 -18.52
N ARG A 5 34.20 -16.90 -17.48
CA ARG A 5 34.24 -17.75 -16.27
C ARG A 5 35.58 -17.83 -15.53
N LEU A 6 35.95 -16.77 -14.83
CA LEU A 6 36.62 -16.85 -13.53
C LEU A 6 35.60 -16.36 -12.49
N GLY A 7 35.36 -17.03 -11.38
CA GLY A 7 35.97 -18.18 -10.78
C GLY A 7 35.18 -18.33 -9.50
N TRP A 8 34.41 -19.41 -9.43
CA TRP A 8 33.57 -19.75 -8.30
C TRP A 8 34.52 -20.24 -7.19
N MET A 9 34.96 -19.34 -6.31
CA MET A 9 35.64 -19.57 -5.03
C MET A 9 35.58 -18.22 -4.31
N ALA A 10 34.71 -17.99 -3.34
CA ALA A 10 34.89 -18.51 -2.01
C ALA A 10 33.55 -18.89 -1.38
N LEU A 11 33.34 -20.20 -1.27
CA LEU A 11 32.62 -20.78 -0.15
C LEU A 11 33.41 -20.48 1.14
N LEU A 12 32.68 -20.43 2.25
CA LEU A 12 33.13 -20.26 3.63
C LEU A 12 33.42 -18.82 4.10
N GLY A 13 32.33 -18.05 4.16
CA GLY A 13 32.17 -17.02 5.17
C GLY A 13 30.82 -17.21 5.87
N CYS A 14 30.54 -18.40 6.41
CA CYS A 14 29.48 -18.53 7.41
C CYS A 14 29.99 -17.77 8.62
N THR A 15 29.68 -16.48 8.70
CA THR A 15 29.79 -15.74 9.94
C THR A 15 28.86 -16.46 10.90
N LEU A 16 29.43 -17.27 11.80
CA LEU A 16 28.75 -17.61 13.04
C LEU A 16 28.51 -16.27 13.75
N GLN A 17 27.40 -15.61 13.44
CA GLN A 17 26.80 -14.67 14.36
C GLN A 17 26.45 -15.51 15.57
N ALA A 18 27.32 -15.48 16.58
CA ALA A 18 26.99 -15.92 17.91
C ALA A 18 25.70 -15.20 18.28
N LEU A 19 24.60 -15.96 18.33
CA LEU A 19 23.38 -15.49 18.94
C LEU A 19 23.74 -15.22 20.39
N ALA A 20 23.94 -13.95 20.74
CA ALA A 20 24.05 -13.55 22.14
C ALA A 20 22.74 -13.99 22.79
N GLN A 21 22.80 -15.10 23.53
CA GLN A 21 21.64 -15.58 24.28
C GLN A 21 21.29 -14.49 25.29
N PRO A 22 20.04 -13.99 25.28
CA PRO A 22 19.59 -13.09 26.34
C PRO A 22 19.85 -13.78 27.68
N GLY A 23 20.42 -13.06 28.64
CA GLY A 23 20.56 -13.58 30.00
C GLY A 23 19.21 -13.99 30.55
N ASP A 24 19.18 -14.98 31.45
CA ASP A 24 17.96 -15.43 32.10
C ASP A 24 17.26 -14.24 32.78
N PRO A 25 16.02 -13.90 32.40
CA PRO A 25 15.30 -12.77 33.02
C PRO A 25 15.01 -12.99 34.51
N ALA A 26 15.08 -14.23 35.01
CA ALA A 26 14.92 -14.55 36.42
C ALA A 26 16.22 -14.47 37.23
N ASP A 27 17.39 -14.35 36.59
CA ASP A 27 18.68 -14.20 37.25
C ASP A 27 19.02 -12.71 37.45
N ALA A 28 19.07 -12.27 38.70
CA ALA A 28 19.39 -10.90 39.07
C ALA A 28 20.85 -10.49 38.74
N GLN A 29 21.75 -11.46 38.50
CA GLN A 29 23.13 -11.21 38.10
C GLN A 29 23.31 -11.22 36.58
N ALA A 30 22.25 -11.49 35.81
CA ALA A 30 22.31 -11.52 34.36
C ALA A 30 22.76 -10.15 33.81
N ARG A 31 23.75 -10.17 32.92
CA ARG A 31 24.23 -8.96 32.25
C ARG A 31 23.17 -8.47 31.26
N VAL A 32 22.47 -7.40 31.61
CA VAL A 32 21.50 -6.74 30.73
C VAL A 32 22.22 -5.69 29.86
N PRO A 33 22.16 -5.80 28.52
CA PRO A 33 22.66 -4.75 27.65
C PRO A 33 21.82 -3.47 27.81
N ARG A 34 22.48 -2.31 27.76
CA ARG A 34 21.77 -1.02 27.82
C ARG A 34 20.82 -0.92 26.63
N ALA A 35 19.54 -0.66 26.89
CA ALA A 35 18.57 -0.37 25.85
C ALA A 35 18.90 0.97 25.17
N GLU A 36 19.20 0.92 23.88
CA GLU A 36 19.25 2.12 23.04
C GLU A 36 17.83 2.44 22.60
N VAL A 37 17.28 3.56 23.07
CA VAL A 37 15.95 4.01 22.65
C VAL A 37 16.13 4.81 21.36
N PRO A 38 15.66 4.33 20.19
CA PRO A 38 15.74 5.09 18.97
C PRO A 38 14.92 6.38 19.12
N LYS A 39 15.46 7.50 18.63
CA LYS A 39 14.71 8.76 18.58
C LYS A 39 13.60 8.64 17.53
N ALA A 40 12.38 8.35 17.99
CA ALA A 40 11.20 8.18 17.14
C ALA A 40 10.93 9.38 16.20
N LEU A 41 11.41 10.57 16.57
CA LEU A 41 11.23 11.81 15.81
C LEU A 41 12.54 12.35 15.22
N GLY A 42 13.59 11.53 15.09
CA GLY A 42 14.90 11.97 14.59
C GLY A 42 14.85 12.58 13.18
N ALA A 43 13.91 12.13 12.35
CA ALA A 43 13.66 12.66 11.01
C ALA A 43 12.41 13.55 10.92
N TYR A 44 11.80 13.91 12.06
CA TYR A 44 10.60 14.74 12.05
C TYR A 44 10.93 16.16 11.57
N ARG A 45 10.44 16.49 10.37
CA ARG A 45 10.42 17.86 9.88
C ARG A 45 9.23 18.56 10.51
N ARG A 46 9.49 19.71 11.16
CA ARG A 46 8.42 20.59 11.64
C ARG A 46 7.55 21.01 10.46
N LEU A 47 6.24 20.93 10.66
CA LEU A 47 5.28 21.53 9.76
C LEU A 47 5.13 23.00 10.15
N ASP A 48 5.49 23.91 9.26
CA ASP A 48 5.22 25.33 9.45
C ASP A 48 3.73 25.60 9.24
N GLU A 49 3.24 26.66 9.87
CA GLU A 49 1.87 27.10 9.68
C GLU A 49 1.66 27.56 8.24
N ALA A 50 0.61 27.03 7.60
CA ALA A 50 0.25 27.48 6.27
C ALA A 50 -0.16 28.96 6.32
N PRO A 51 0.15 29.75 5.28
CA PRO A 51 -0.30 31.13 5.22
C PRO A 51 -1.82 31.19 5.32
N ALA A 52 -2.32 32.10 6.17
CA ALA A 52 -3.74 32.26 6.38
C ALA A 52 -4.43 32.82 5.12
N THR A 53 -5.27 32.01 4.48
CA THR A 53 -6.14 32.47 3.39
C THR A 53 -7.30 33.29 3.96
N PRO A 54 -7.67 34.43 3.35
CA PRO A 54 -8.87 35.16 3.74
C PRO A 54 -10.09 34.25 3.74
N TRP A 55 -10.88 34.29 4.83
CA TRP A 55 -12.01 33.37 5.05
C TRP A 55 -12.99 33.33 3.87
N ARG A 56 -13.22 34.49 3.24
CA ARG A 56 -14.15 34.61 2.12
C ARG A 56 -13.63 33.87 0.89
N GLU A 57 -12.35 34.05 0.60
CA GLU A 57 -11.71 33.40 -0.55
C GLU A 57 -11.68 31.88 -0.38
N ALA A 58 -11.37 31.40 0.82
CA ALA A 58 -11.44 29.97 1.14
C ALA A 58 -12.85 29.40 0.89
N ASN A 59 -13.89 30.14 1.30
CA ASN A 59 -15.28 29.72 1.09
C ASN A 59 -15.69 29.73 -0.39
N GLU A 60 -15.26 30.72 -1.17
CA GLU A 60 -15.47 30.76 -2.63
C GLU A 60 -14.86 29.54 -3.33
N GLN A 61 -13.69 29.06 -2.89
CA GLN A 61 -13.10 27.85 -3.45
C GLN A 61 -13.93 26.59 -3.16
N VAL A 62 -14.47 26.47 -1.95
CA VAL A 62 -15.37 25.37 -1.57
C VAL A 62 -16.66 25.41 -2.39
N LEU A 63 -17.21 26.60 -2.63
CA LEU A 63 -18.38 26.80 -3.49
C LEU A 63 -18.10 26.34 -4.93
N ARG A 64 -16.97 26.73 -5.52
CA ARG A 64 -16.56 26.28 -6.87
C ARG A 64 -16.37 24.77 -6.97
N SER A 65 -15.88 24.14 -5.90
CA SER A 65 -15.66 22.68 -5.85
C SER A 65 -16.96 21.89 -5.69
N GLY A 66 -18.12 22.56 -5.60
CA GLY A 66 -19.43 21.93 -5.45
C GLY A 66 -19.88 21.72 -4.00
N GLY A 67 -19.01 22.02 -3.02
CA GLY A 67 -19.29 22.03 -1.58
C GLY A 67 -20.02 20.79 -1.05
N TRP A 68 -20.67 20.95 0.10
CA TRP A 68 -21.46 19.88 0.75
C TRP A 68 -22.67 19.41 -0.07
N ARG A 69 -23.09 20.17 -1.09
CA ARG A 69 -24.21 19.81 -1.97
C ARG A 69 -23.91 18.62 -2.88
N ALA A 70 -22.64 18.37 -3.20
CA ALA A 70 -22.24 17.15 -3.89
C ALA A 70 -22.58 15.91 -3.05
N TYR A 71 -22.19 15.93 -1.77
CA TYR A 71 -22.52 14.85 -0.82
C TYR A 71 -24.04 14.70 -0.60
N ALA A 72 -24.77 15.81 -0.49
CA ALA A 72 -26.22 15.76 -0.33
C ALA A 72 -26.94 15.09 -1.52
N ARG A 73 -26.41 15.24 -2.75
CA ARG A 73 -26.96 14.56 -3.93
C ARG A 73 -26.73 13.06 -3.90
N GLU A 74 -25.52 12.62 -3.54
CA GLU A 74 -25.22 11.19 -3.38
C GLU A 74 -26.07 10.57 -2.28
N ALA A 75 -26.24 11.26 -1.14
CA ALA A 75 -27.08 10.79 -0.04
C ALA A 75 -28.58 10.75 -0.39
N ALA A 76 -29.04 11.63 -1.28
CA ALA A 76 -30.41 11.65 -1.77
C ALA A 76 -30.67 10.68 -2.92
N GLN A 77 -29.62 10.07 -3.48
CA GLN A 77 -29.75 9.15 -4.59
C GLN A 77 -30.35 7.83 -4.08
N PRO A 78 -31.49 7.36 -4.64
CA PRO A 78 -32.00 6.03 -4.32
C PRO A 78 -30.95 4.99 -4.71
N ALA A 79 -30.75 3.98 -3.87
CA ALA A 79 -29.87 2.87 -4.22
C ALA A 79 -30.30 2.30 -5.58
N ALA A 80 -29.38 2.32 -6.55
CA ALA A 80 -29.67 1.78 -7.87
C ALA A 80 -30.12 0.32 -7.69
N PRO A 81 -31.22 -0.12 -8.34
CA PRO A 81 -31.53 -1.54 -8.35
C PRO A 81 -30.31 -2.25 -8.94
N ALA A 82 -29.85 -3.32 -8.27
CA ALA A 82 -28.72 -4.11 -8.73
C ALA A 82 -28.96 -4.52 -10.19
N SER A 83 -28.35 -3.78 -11.12
CA SER A 83 -28.58 -3.99 -12.54
C SER A 83 -28.00 -5.35 -12.89
N ALA A 84 -28.86 -6.26 -13.35
CA ALA A 84 -28.51 -7.56 -13.91
C ALA A 84 -27.69 -7.46 -15.22
N ALA A 85 -26.95 -6.36 -15.42
CA ALA A 85 -26.09 -6.12 -16.58
C ALA A 85 -24.86 -7.03 -16.63
N SER A 86 -24.57 -7.81 -15.58
CA SER A 86 -23.54 -8.86 -15.62
C SER A 86 -23.94 -10.05 -16.50
N ALA A 87 -25.25 -10.31 -16.70
CA ALA A 87 -25.72 -11.46 -17.48
C ALA A 87 -25.65 -11.23 -19.01
N ALA A 88 -25.70 -9.97 -19.47
CA ALA A 88 -25.73 -9.66 -20.91
C ALA A 88 -24.32 -9.70 -21.56
N SER A 89 -23.25 -9.49 -20.79
CA SER A 89 -21.89 -9.53 -21.32
C SER A 89 -21.40 -10.98 -21.55
N ALA A 90 -21.92 -11.96 -20.78
CA ALA A 90 -21.58 -13.37 -20.95
C ALA A 90 -22.23 -14.03 -22.18
N ALA A 91 -23.34 -13.49 -22.70
CA ALA A 91 -24.06 -14.08 -23.83
C ALA A 91 -23.46 -13.68 -25.21
N SER A 92 -22.65 -12.62 -25.27
CA SER A 92 -22.12 -12.10 -26.55
C SER A 92 -20.78 -12.71 -26.98
N THR A 93 -20.15 -13.53 -26.13
CA THR A 93 -18.89 -14.24 -26.47
C THR A 93 -19.09 -15.68 -26.93
N ALA A 94 -20.32 -16.18 -26.97
CA ALA A 94 -20.63 -17.57 -27.34
C ALA A 94 -21.12 -17.76 -28.79
N SER A 95 -20.85 -16.81 -29.69
CA SER A 95 -21.13 -16.97 -31.13
C SER A 95 -19.91 -16.64 -31.97
N ALA A 96 -19.21 -17.68 -32.46
CA ALA A 96 -18.66 -17.85 -33.83
C ALA A 96 -17.69 -19.08 -33.87
N PRO A 97 -17.28 -19.62 -35.04
CA PRO A 97 -18.04 -20.60 -35.84
C PRO A 97 -17.19 -21.79 -36.36
N ARG A 98 -17.83 -22.94 -36.64
CA ARG A 98 -17.46 -23.97 -37.65
C ARG A 98 -18.41 -25.16 -37.45
N GLY A 99 -19.24 -25.57 -38.40
CA GLY A 99 -18.91 -25.84 -39.79
C GLY A 99 -18.62 -27.33 -39.94
N ALA A 100 -19.37 -27.97 -40.84
CA ALA A 100 -19.14 -29.30 -41.41
C ALA A 100 -19.78 -30.53 -40.70
N ASP A 101 -20.85 -31.00 -41.35
CA ASP A 101 -21.00 -32.37 -41.89
C ASP A 101 -22.13 -33.28 -41.35
N SER A 102 -22.98 -33.61 -42.33
CA SER A 102 -24.01 -34.65 -42.57
C SER A 102 -23.81 -36.04 -41.94
N PRO A 103 -24.81 -36.96 -41.95
CA PRO A 103 -25.97 -37.11 -42.88
C PRO A 103 -27.38 -36.99 -42.28
#